data_AF-A0A7X9VY72-F1
#
_entry.id   AF-A0A7X9VY72-F1
#
_cell.length_a   1.000
_cell.length_b   1.000
_cell.length_c   1.000
_cell.angle_alpha   90.00
_cell.angle_beta   90.00
_cell.angle_gamma   90.00
#
_symmetry.space_group_name_H-M   'P 1'
#
loop_
_entity.id
_entity.type
_entity.pdbx_description
1 polymer ?
#
loop_
_entity_poly.entity_id
_entity_poly.type
_entity_poly.pdbx_seq_one_letter_code
_entity_poly.pdbx_strand_id
1 'polypeptide(L)' 'MAKTATVQLRWRWWLRWYLYGVVTMHALTGLRPDMDRVTWWIRRGLVAKVVKN' A
#
# COMPACT_ATOMS: atom_id res chain seq x y z
N MET A 1 7.81 -23.04 17.85
CA MET A 1 6.95 -23.54 16.75
C MET A 1 6.65 -22.38 15.81
N ALA A 2 7.16 -22.40 14.58
CA ALA A 2 6.88 -21.37 13.58
C ALA A 2 5.49 -21.61 12.96
N LYS A 3 4.62 -20.59 12.95
CA LYS A 3 3.32 -20.65 12.27
C LYS A 3 3.45 -19.94 10.92
N THR A 4 3.36 -20.69 9.84
CA THR A 4 3.38 -20.14 8.48
C THR A 4 1.93 -19.82 8.09
N ALA A 5 1.65 -18.56 7.76
CA ALA A 5 0.34 -18.13 7.29
C ALA A 5 0.46 -17.63 5.85
N THR A 6 -0.36 -18.17 4.95
CA THR A 6 -0.41 -17.70 3.56
C THR A 6 -1.31 -16.47 3.49
N VAL A 7 -0.76 -15.32 3.11
CA VAL A 7 -1.53 -14.08 2.97
C VAL A 7 -1.70 -13.76 1.48
N GLN A 8 -2.94 -13.70 1.01
CA GLN A 8 -3.25 -13.16 -0.30
C GLN A 8 -3.43 -11.64 -0.21
N LEU A 9 -2.61 -10.90 -0.93
CA LEU A 9 -2.71 -9.44 -1.06
C LEU A 9 -3.42 -9.11 -2.38
N ARG A 10 -4.59 -8.48 -2.28
CA ARG A 10 -5.31 -7.90 -3.44
C ARG A 10 -5.23 -6.38 -3.38
N TRP A 11 -4.57 -5.81 -4.38
CA TRP A 11 -4.40 -4.38 -4.60
C TRP A 11 -5.59 -3.85 -5.41
N ARG A 12 -6.15 -2.71 -5.01
CA ARG A 12 -7.11 -1.97 -5.84
C ARG A 12 -6.36 -1.26 -6.97
N TRP A 13 -6.92 -1.28 -8.18
CA TRP A 13 -6.29 -0.70 -9.38
C TRP A 13 -5.96 0.79 -9.22
N TRP A 14 -6.78 1.56 -8.49
CA TRP A 14 -6.56 2.99 -8.25
C TRP A 14 -5.35 3.26 -7.34
N LEU A 15 -4.99 2.33 -6.45
CA LEU A 15 -3.89 2.49 -5.51
C LEU A 15 -2.56 2.64 -6.26
N ARG A 16 -2.42 1.96 -7.39
CA ARG A 16 -1.21 2.04 -8.22
C ARG A 16 -1.00 3.46 -8.76
N TRP A 17 -2.06 4.05 -9.31
CA TRP A 17 -2.02 5.44 -9.81
C TRP A 17 -1.81 6.47 -8.70
N TYR A 18 -2.41 6.25 -7.53
CA TYR A 18 -2.17 7.08 -6.35
C TYR A 18 -0.70 7.07 -5.92
N LEU A 19 -0.08 5.89 -5.79
CA LEU A 19 1.33 5.77 -5.41
C LEU A 19 2.26 6.38 -6.45
N TYR A 20 1.95 6.23 -7.74
CA TYR A 20 2.66 6.95 -8.81
C TYR A 20 2.58 8.45 -8.62
N GLY A 21 1.40 9.00 -8.36
CA GLY A 21 1.22 10.43 -8.08
C GLY A 21 2.02 10.91 -6.87
N VAL A 22 2.06 10.13 -5.78
CA VAL A 22 2.85 10.44 -4.58
C VAL A 22 4.34 10.47 -4.87
N VAL A 23 4.87 9.47 -5.59
CA VAL A 23 6.30 9.41 -5.97
C VAL A 23 6.66 10.54 -6.92
N THR A 24 5.82 10.82 -7.92
CA THR A 24 6.04 11.93 -8.85
C THR A 24 6.00 13.27 -8.13
N MET A 25 5.06 13.50 -7.22
CA MET A 25 5.01 14.72 -6.40
C MET A 25 6.27 14.87 -5.54
N HIS A 26 6.71 13.79 -4.88
CA HIS A 26 7.97 13.80 -4.11
C HIS A 26 9.16 14.14 -5.01
N ALA A 27 9.25 13.56 -6.21
CA ALA A 27 10.33 13.82 -7.16
C ALA A 27 10.31 15.26 -7.69
N LEU A 28 9.13 15.84 -7.93
CA LEU A 28 8.98 17.18 -8.48
C LEU A 28 9.15 18.28 -7.43
N THR A 29 8.60 18.08 -6.23
CA THR A 29 8.61 19.10 -5.17
C THR A 29 9.75 18.93 -4.18
N GLY A 30 10.38 17.75 -4.11
CA GLY A 30 11.35 17.40 -3.06
C GLY A 30 10.74 17.29 -1.67
N LEU A 31 9.42 17.49 -1.53
CA LEU A 31 8.73 17.43 -0.25
C LEU A 31 8.43 15.99 0.11
N ARG A 32 8.75 15.62 1.35
CA ARG A 32 8.43 14.30 1.89
C ARG A 32 6.91 14.15 1.97
N PRO A 33 6.32 13.10 1.36
CA PRO A 33 4.92 12.83 1.54
C PRO A 33 4.66 12.48 3.00
N ASP A 34 3.52 12.91 3.50
CA ASP A 34 3.00 12.47 4.79
C ASP A 34 2.76 10.96 4.76
N MET A 35 3.65 10.23 5.41
CA MET A 35 3.67 8.77 5.42
C MET A 35 2.45 8.19 6.16
N ASP A 36 1.86 8.91 7.12
CA ASP A 36 0.64 8.48 7.80
C ASP A 36 -0.54 8.50 6.83
N ARG A 37 -0.68 9.58 6.05
CA ARG A 37 -1.70 9.67 5.00
C ARG A 37 -1.51 8.62 3.90
N VAL A 38 -0.28 8.42 3.43
CA VAL A 38 0.03 7.39 2.42
C VAL A 38 -0.30 5.99 2.96
N THR A 39 0.09 5.69 4.20
CA THR A 39 -0.20 4.42 4.86
C THR A 39 -1.70 4.18 4.98
N TRP A 40 -2.47 5.22 5.33
CA TRP A 40 -3.92 5.12 5.40
C TRP A 40 -4.56 4.74 4.06
N TRP A 41 -4.12 5.35 2.96
CA TRP A 41 -4.61 5.01 1.61
C TRP A 41 -4.16 3.61 1.17
N ILE A 42 -2.92 3.21 1.49
CA ILE A 42 -2.43 1.85 1.23
C ILE A 42 -3.30 0.84 1.97
N ARG A 43 -3.57 1.02 3.27
CA ARG A 43 -4.44 0.11 4.05
C ARG A 43 -5.85 0.00 3.47
N ARG A 44 -6.36 1.07 2.85
CA ARG A 44 -7.69 1.09 2.20
C ARG A 44 -7.68 0.41 0.83
N GLY A 45 -6.56 0.51 0.11
CA GLY A 45 -6.36 -0.05 -1.22
C GLY A 45 -5.81 -1.47 -1.23
N LEU A 46 -5.22 -1.92 -0.13
CA LEU A 46 -4.61 -3.24 0.04
C LEU A 46 -5.55 -4.12 0.87
N VAL A 47 -6.23 -5.04 0.20
CA VAL A 47 -7.07 -6.03 0.87
C VAL A 47 -6.22 -7.27 1.14
N ALA A 48 -5.79 -7.42 2.40
CA ALA A 48 -5.13 -8.64 2.86
C ALA A 48 -6.19 -9.67 3.26
N LYS A 49 -6.16 -10.85 2.63
CA LYS A 49 -6.92 -12.02 3.06
C LYS A 49 -5.94 -13.05 3.60
N VAL A 50 -6.12 -13.45 4.85
CA VAL A 50 -5.39 -14.59 5.42
C VAL A 50 -6.03 -15.85 4.87
N VAL A 51 -5.30 -16.59 4.06
CA VAL A 51 -5.69 -17.92 3.58
C VAL A 51 -5.16 -18.91 4.61
N LYS A 52 -6.07 -19.47 5.40
CA LYS A 52 -5.75 -20.54 6.34
C LYS A 52 -5.61 -21.83 5.54
N ASN A 53 -4.41 -22.40 5.53
CA ASN A 53 -4.16 -23.75 5.04
C ASN A 53 -4.47 -24.76 6.13
#